data_AF-A0A552PM31-F1
#
_entry.id   AF-A0A552PM31-F1
#
_cell.length_a   1.000
_cell.length_b   1.000
_cell.length_c   1.000
_cell.angle_alpha   90.00
_cell.angle_beta   90.00
_cell.angle_gamma   90.00
#
_symmetry.space_group_name_H-M   'P 1'
#
loop_
_entity.id
_entity.type
_entity.pdbx_description
1 polymer ?
#
loop_
_entity_poly.entity_id
_entity_poly.type
_entity_poly.pdbx_seq_one_letter_code
_entity_poly.pdbx_strand_id
1 'polypeptide(L)'
;MTLISSKPLTLPEFLLLPDGDITYELVDGEAIPKMSPKFFHSRLTGALFLVLDRWNQGRGEVGIEWAIILSKNDRDWCPVPDLLYISLERLGDIPLTDEACAVPPELVI
;
A
#
# COMPACT_ATOMS: atom_id res chain seq x y z
N MET A 1 18.55 19.74 17.45
CA MET A 1 18.79 18.33 17.77
C MET A 1 17.63 17.89 18.65
N THR A 2 16.53 17.53 17.99
CA THR A 2 15.22 17.34 18.65
C THR A 2 15.15 15.91 19.16
N LEU A 3 14.86 15.75 20.44
CA LEU A 3 14.66 14.47 21.10
C LEU A 3 13.46 13.77 20.45
N ILE A 4 13.71 12.74 19.63
CA ILE A 4 12.67 11.84 19.15
C ILE A 4 12.40 10.87 20.29
N SER A 5 11.31 11.10 21.02
CA SER A 5 10.75 10.13 21.97
C SER A 5 10.49 8.83 21.20
N SER A 6 11.20 7.74 21.55
CA SER A 6 11.18 6.47 20.84
C SER A 6 9.93 5.63 21.17
N LYS A 7 8.75 6.19 20.95
CA LYS A 7 7.48 5.44 21.01
C LYS A 7 7.18 4.93 19.59
N PRO A 8 6.89 3.61 19.42
CA PRO A 8 6.39 3.09 18.16
C PRO A 8 5.13 3.83 17.73
N LEU A 9 5.07 4.20 16.46
CA LEU A 9 3.93 4.83 15.80
C LEU A 9 2.78 3.83 15.70
N THR A 10 1.59 4.25 16.12
CA THR A 10 0.36 3.47 15.91
C THR A 10 -0.21 3.73 14.52
N LEU A 11 -1.04 2.82 14.01
CA LEU A 11 -1.70 3.00 12.70
C LEU A 11 -2.51 4.32 12.62
N PRO A 12 -3.33 4.72 13.61
CA PRO A 12 -4.03 6.00 13.53
C PRO A 12 -3.10 7.21 13.53
N GLU A 13 -2.00 7.17 14.30
CA GLU A 13 -1.00 8.24 14.27
C GLU A 13 -0.28 8.31 12.91
N PHE A 14 -0.03 7.15 12.28
CA PHE A 14 0.56 7.07 10.94
C PHE A 14 -0.37 7.61 9.84
N LEU A 15 -1.64 7.23 9.84
CA LEU A 15 -2.62 7.69 8.85
C LEU A 15 -2.95 9.18 8.96
N LEU A 16 -2.59 9.83 10.08
CA LEU A 16 -2.72 11.28 10.29
C LEU A 16 -1.45 12.06 9.95
N LEU A 17 -0.39 11.40 9.49
CA LEU A 17 0.79 12.09 8.98
C LEU A 17 0.37 12.96 7.77
N PRO A 18 0.97 14.15 7.61
CA PRO A 18 0.65 15.02 6.50
C PRO A 18 1.08 14.38 5.17
N ASP A 19 0.24 14.53 4.15
CA ASP A 19 0.62 14.22 2.78
C ASP A 19 1.83 15.05 2.35
N GLY A 20 2.75 14.43 1.63
CA GLY A 20 3.96 15.08 1.13
C GLY A 20 4.55 14.35 -0.08
N ASP A 21 5.68 14.83 -0.58
CA ASP A 21 6.34 14.28 -1.78
C ASP A 21 6.92 12.87 -1.58
N ILE A 22 6.95 12.38 -0.33
CA ILE A 22 7.50 11.08 0.05
C ILE A 22 6.38 10.22 0.61
N THR A 23 6.09 9.11 -0.05
CA THR A 23 5.24 8.04 0.48
C THR A 23 5.99 7.30 1.58
N TYR A 24 5.31 7.03 2.70
CA TYR A 24 5.84 6.21 3.79
C TYR A 24 5.06 4.91 3.91
N GLU A 25 5.70 3.89 4.45
CA GLU A 25 5.10 2.62 4.87
C GLU A 25 5.18 2.51 6.39
N LEU A 26 4.14 1.95 7.02
CA LEU A 26 4.21 1.60 8.45
C LEU A 26 4.75 0.18 8.58
N VAL A 27 5.93 0.05 9.18
CA VAL A 27 6.59 -1.23 9.43
C VAL A 27 7.10 -1.27 10.87
N ASP A 28 6.60 -2.21 11.67
CA ASP A 28 7.00 -2.39 13.07
C ASP A 28 6.95 -1.12 13.95
N GLY A 29 5.99 -0.23 13.65
CA GLY A 29 5.81 1.04 14.37
C GLY A 29 6.74 2.16 13.91
N GLU A 30 7.38 2.02 12.76
CA GLU A 30 8.19 3.06 12.12
C GLU A 30 7.59 3.46 10.77
N ALA A 31 7.64 4.76 10.46
CA ALA A 31 7.31 5.28 9.13
C ALA A 31 8.57 5.22 8.26
N ILE A 32 8.62 4.25 7.33
CA ILE A 32 9.77 4.02 6.44
C ILE A 32 9.47 4.67 5.08
N PRO A 33 10.31 5.60 4.59
CA PRO A 33 10.09 6.24 3.31
C PRO A 33 10.31 5.27 2.14
N LYS A 34 9.40 5.25 1.18
CA LYS A 34 9.63 4.61 -0.12
C LYS A 34 10.53 5.48 -0.99
N MET A 35 11.36 4.82 -1.77
CA MET A 35 12.11 5.49 -2.82
C MET A 35 11.16 5.84 -3.97
N SER A 36 11.25 7.06 -4.49
CA SER A 36 10.51 7.43 -5.70
C SER A 36 10.91 6.52 -6.88
N PRO A 37 9.95 6.04 -7.67
CA PRO A 37 10.22 5.13 -8.77
C PRO A 37 11.08 5.81 -9.84
N LYS A 38 12.08 5.10 -10.35
CA LYS A 38 12.92 5.54 -11.48
C LYS A 38 12.38 5.00 -12.80
N PHE A 39 12.84 5.55 -13.92
CA PHE A 39 12.33 5.22 -15.26
C PHE A 39 12.13 3.71 -15.54
N PHE A 40 13.14 2.86 -15.27
CA PHE A 40 13.01 1.42 -15.52
C PHE A 40 11.93 0.77 -14.65
N HIS A 41 11.90 1.14 -13.36
CA HIS A 41 10.89 0.66 -12.42
C HIS A 41 9.49 1.08 -12.89
N SER A 42 9.28 2.37 -13.20
CA SER A 42 7.99 2.85 -13.72
C SER A 42 7.56 2.15 -15.01
N ARG A 43 8.50 1.89 -15.93
CA ARG A 43 8.21 1.15 -17.18
C ARG A 43 7.81 -0.30 -16.92
N LEU A 44 8.47 -0.96 -15.97
CA LEU A 44 8.17 -2.34 -15.61
C LEU A 44 6.82 -2.44 -14.89
N THR A 45 6.56 -1.58 -13.90
CA THR A 45 5.27 -1.47 -13.18
C THR A 45 4.12 -1.26 -14.17
N GLY A 46 4.24 -0.32 -15.10
CA GLY A 46 3.20 -0.11 -16.11
C GLY A 46 2.99 -1.31 -17.05
N ALA A 47 4.05 -2.03 -17.42
CA ALA A 47 3.93 -3.23 -18.24
C ALA A 47 3.23 -4.38 -17.49
N LEU A 48 3.58 -4.60 -16.21
CA LEU A 48 2.98 -5.63 -15.38
C LEU A 48 1.52 -5.30 -15.05
N PHE A 49 1.20 -4.04 -14.75
CA PHE A 49 -0.18 -3.57 -14.58
C PHE A 49 -1.04 -3.96 -15.78
N LEU A 50 -0.60 -3.64 -17.00
CA LEU A 50 -1.36 -3.97 -18.23
C LEU A 50 -1.58 -5.48 -18.42
N VAL A 51 -0.65 -6.31 -17.97
CA VAL A 51 -0.79 -7.77 -18.04
C VAL A 51 -1.84 -8.25 -17.02
N LEU A 52 -1.75 -7.79 -15.78
CA LEU A 52 -2.68 -8.17 -14.70
C LEU A 52 -4.09 -7.65 -14.94
N ASP A 53 -4.21 -6.40 -15.38
CA ASP A 53 -5.49 -5.75 -15.69
C ASP A 53 -6.26 -6.54 -16.77
N ARG A 54 -5.55 -6.92 -17.85
CA ARG A 54 -6.13 -7.76 -18.91
C ARG A 54 -6.44 -9.18 -18.46
N TRP A 55 -5.57 -9.78 -17.65
CA TRP A 55 -5.74 -11.15 -17.17
C TRP A 55 -6.95 -11.29 -16.25
N ASN A 56 -7.18 -10.31 -15.37
CA ASN A 56 -8.25 -10.41 -14.38
C ASN A 56 -9.66 -10.29 -15.01
N GLN A 57 -9.79 -9.64 -16.17
CA GLN A 57 -11.06 -9.54 -16.92
C GLN A 57 -12.24 -8.99 -16.08
N GLY A 58 -11.99 -8.01 -15.22
CA GLY A 58 -12.99 -7.40 -14.34
C GLY A 58 -13.36 -8.26 -13.12
N ARG A 59 -12.57 -9.30 -12.79
CA ARG A 59 -12.80 -10.13 -11.58
C ARG A 59 -12.23 -9.50 -10.30
N GLY A 60 -11.59 -8.35 -10.40
CA GLY A 60 -10.98 -7.64 -9.28
C GLY A 60 -10.28 -6.38 -9.73
N GLU A 61 -9.57 -5.77 -8.79
CA GLU A 61 -8.87 -4.51 -8.97
C GLU A 61 -7.36 -4.73 -8.93
N VAL A 62 -6.66 -4.05 -9.83
CA VAL A 62 -5.19 -3.98 -9.82
C VAL A 62 -4.80 -2.58 -9.37
N GLY A 63 -4.17 -2.47 -8.20
CA GLY A 63 -3.69 -1.20 -7.65
C GLY A 63 -2.23 -0.95 -8.00
N ILE A 64 -1.88 0.28 -8.33
CA ILE A 64 -0.49 0.76 -8.41
C ILE A 64 -0.24 1.66 -7.21
N GLU A 65 0.79 1.39 -6.41
CA GLU A 65 1.14 2.22 -5.24
C GLU A 65 -0.05 2.44 -4.28
N TRP A 66 -0.94 1.44 -4.15
CA TRP A 66 -2.13 1.52 -3.30
C TRP A 66 -1.84 0.94 -1.92
N ALA A 67 -1.94 1.77 -0.88
CA ALA A 67 -1.64 1.40 0.50
C ALA A 67 -2.63 0.33 1.02
N ILE A 68 -2.13 -0.64 1.79
CA ILE A 68 -2.94 -1.71 2.39
C ILE A 68 -2.73 -1.75 3.90
N ILE A 69 -3.81 -1.75 4.68
CA ILE A 69 -3.76 -1.97 6.12
C ILE A 69 -3.72 -3.47 6.39
N LEU A 70 -2.71 -3.93 7.13
CA LEU A 70 -2.50 -5.32 7.51
C LEU A 70 -2.22 -5.44 9.01
N SER A 71 -2.46 -6.63 9.56
CA SER A 71 -1.93 -7.02 10.85
C SER A 71 -1.03 -8.25 10.70
N LYS A 72 0.19 -8.17 11.21
CA LYS A 72 1.18 -9.26 11.19
C LYS A 72 1.73 -9.46 12.59
N ASN A 73 1.50 -10.65 13.16
CA ASN A 73 1.92 -10.99 14.53
C ASN A 73 1.46 -9.96 15.57
N ASP A 74 0.16 -9.61 15.55
CA ASP A 74 -0.46 -8.63 16.44
C ASP A 74 0.14 -7.21 16.36
N ARG A 75 0.71 -6.86 15.20
CA ARG A 75 1.24 -5.52 14.91
C ARG A 75 0.62 -4.96 13.65
N ASP A 76 0.29 -3.67 13.70
CA ASP A 76 -0.23 -2.94 12.55
C ASP A 76 0.87 -2.66 11.53
N TRP A 77 0.53 -2.88 10.27
CA TRP A 77 1.38 -2.65 9.11
C TRP A 77 0.56 -1.88 8.08
N CYS A 78 1.21 -0.98 7.35
CA CYS A 78 0.61 -0.27 6.23
C CYS A 78 1.61 -0.16 5.07
N PRO A 79 1.90 -1.28 4.37
CA PRO A 79 2.76 -1.25 3.19
C PRO A 79 2.08 -0.56 2.01
N VAL A 80 2.90 -0.13 1.05
CA VAL A 80 2.48 0.42 -0.24
C VAL A 80 3.18 -0.39 -1.34
N PRO A 81 2.60 -1.51 -1.78
CA PRO A 81 3.17 -2.34 -2.85
C PRO A 81 3.28 -1.58 -4.18
N ASP A 82 4.24 -1.93 -5.02
CA ASP A 82 4.36 -1.33 -6.35
C ASP A 82 3.15 -1.73 -7.22
N LEU A 83 2.75 -3.00 -7.14
CA LEU A 83 1.46 -3.49 -7.65
C LEU A 83 0.79 -4.44 -6.67
N LEU A 84 -0.53 -4.49 -6.73
CA LEU A 84 -1.32 -5.48 -6.02
C LEU A 84 -2.56 -5.89 -6.83
N TYR A 85 -3.14 -7.02 -6.48
CA TYR A 85 -4.44 -7.46 -6.98
C TYR A 85 -5.34 -7.93 -5.84
N ILE A 86 -6.59 -7.47 -5.87
CA ILE A 86 -7.66 -7.90 -4.96
C ILE A 86 -8.89 -8.29 -5.78
N SER A 87 -9.39 -9.52 -5.60
CA SER A 87 -10.61 -9.97 -6.24
C SER A 87 -11.85 -9.25 -5.71
N LEU A 88 -12.89 -9.17 -6.54
CA LEU A 88 -14.20 -8.65 -6.10
C LEU A 88 -14.80 -9.49 -4.96
N GLU A 89 -14.50 -10.79 -4.91
CA GLU A 89 -14.93 -11.68 -3.81
C GLU A 89 -14.34 -11.21 -2.46
N ARG A 90 -13.09 -10.75 -2.45
CA ARG A 90 -12.44 -10.21 -1.25
C ARG A 90 -12.84 -8.77 -0.94
N LEU A 91 -12.98 -7.94 -1.97
CA LEU A 91 -13.38 -6.54 -1.80
C LEU A 91 -14.81 -6.43 -1.26
N GLY A 92 -15.71 -7.33 -1.68
CA GLY A 92 -17.12 -7.27 -1.34
C GLY A 92 -17.72 -5.92 -1.74
N ASP A 93 -18.41 -5.27 -0.81
CA ASP A 93 -19.07 -3.97 -1.02
C ASP A 93 -18.25 -2.78 -0.49
N ILE A 94 -16.96 -2.98 -0.18
CA ILE A 94 -16.12 -1.90 0.34
C ILE A 94 -15.95 -0.82 -0.74
N PRO A 95 -16.23 0.46 -0.41
CA PRO A 95 -16.02 1.55 -1.36
C PRO A 95 -14.53 1.71 -1.64
N LEU A 96 -14.19 1.81 -2.92
CA LEU A 96 -12.83 2.12 -3.35
C LEU A 96 -12.63 3.63 -3.29
N THR A 97 -11.64 4.05 -2.53
CA THR A 97 -11.34 5.44 -2.21
C THR A 97 -9.82 5.66 -2.22
N ASP A 98 -9.37 6.91 -2.03
CA ASP A 98 -7.94 7.24 -2.04
C ASP A 98 -7.21 6.82 -0.73
N GLU A 99 -7.93 6.32 0.28
CA GLU A 99 -7.35 5.82 1.52
C GLU A 99 -6.76 4.39 1.39
N ALA A 100 -5.99 4.00 2.41
CA ALA A 100 -5.44 2.65 2.51
C ALA A 100 -6.54 1.59 2.61
N CYS A 101 -6.48 0.57 1.75
CA CYS A 101 -7.46 -0.50 1.73
C CYS A 101 -7.29 -1.44 2.94
N ALA A 102 -8.37 -1.75 3.63
CA ALA A 102 -8.36 -2.69 4.76
C ALA A 102 -8.41 -4.17 4.32
N VAL A 103 -8.48 -4.45 3.01
CA VAL A 103 -8.58 -5.81 2.47
C VAL A 103 -7.20 -6.30 2.05
N PRO A 104 -6.69 -7.41 2.62
CA PRO A 104 -5.42 -7.97 2.19
C PRO A 104 -5.49 -8.48 0.74
N PRO A 105 -4.53 -8.10 -0.13
CA PRO A 105 -4.49 -8.56 -1.51
C PRO A 105 -4.18 -10.06 -1.61
N GLU A 106 -4.59 -10.68 -2.72
CA GLU A 106 -4.19 -12.05 -3.06
C GLU A 106 -2.82 -12.11 -3.72
N LEU A 107 -2.40 -11.02 -4.36
CA LEU A 107 -1.12 -10.90 -5.05
C LEU A 107 -0.53 -9.52 -4.79
N VAL A 108 0.77 -9.49 -4.51
CA VAL A 108 1.61 -8.29 -4.43
C VAL A 108 2.85 -8.51 -5.28
N ILE A 109 3.31 -7.46 -5.97
CA ILE A 109 4.56 -7.43 -6.75
C ILE A 109 5.39 -6.25 -6.28
#